data_AF-A0A3L6L9W5-F1
#
_entry.id   AF-A0A3L6L9W5-F1
#
_cell.length_a   1.000
_cell.length_b   1.000
_cell.length_c   1.000
_cell.angle_alpha   90.00
_cell.angle_beta   90.00
_cell.angle_gamma   90.00
#
_symmetry.space_group_name_H-M   'P 1'
#
loop_
_entity.id
_entity.type
_entity.pdbx_description
1 polymer ?
#
loop_
_entity_poly.entity_id
_entity_poly.type
_entity_poly.pdbx_seq_one_letter_code
_entity_poly.pdbx_strand_id
1 'polypeptide(L)'
;MFPNTSLRPGGAANIGLRSKKTELYGGARGAKPLSSASSVYGMSGSNGSNLPHAIGGSGRITNVGSGSPPISQVLPVGGNSQLSSLRDGDVAKSNPVRYRTPQMQMIVAELSGARQDGPMLRYRTDLDKHVIHFAFRRFPRSVEIVEDEEITAGDWHFFWMSVGRVRSLFSSSEYRLSDSQIINHFPNHYELTRKDLMYKNIKKYIKDPNNVQLRMPYSLPEQLANGGDNVTYLRFADCVPITYNIPNDLAMFEEEFRRQPGSTWIVKPTSRSQGRGIFLINRLSQLKKWLKERKELDEFEGVMMMNSFVVSKYIRDPLLIGGKKFDLRLYVLVTSFKPLVAYLHDQGFARFCATRYVANALSDEDLCSHLTNVALQKGEKEYNASHGGKWTLANLLLFIQGRFGAAAADWLMHGIEFVIYHSLRALESVMFNDRHCFELYGYDILVDSQLRPHLIEVNSSPSLSTTTVSDRLLKEEVLQDVLQVVFPPDFPSNNAMPYWEYRLRADLTTALPTGFRLLQVGEC
;
A
#
# COMPACT_ATOMS: atom_id res chain seq x y z
N MET A 1 -22.29 -60.82 34.20
CA MET A 1 -23.75 -61.05 34.38
C MET A 1 -24.42 -61.06 33.01
N PHE A 2 -25.53 -61.78 32.89
CA PHE A 2 -26.45 -61.83 31.74
C PHE A 2 -27.29 -60.51 31.64
N PRO A 3 -28.11 -60.25 30.58
CA PRO A 3 -27.81 -60.40 29.14
C PRO A 3 -28.61 -59.40 28.21
N ASN A 4 -28.72 -59.74 26.91
CA ASN A 4 -29.85 -59.48 25.98
C ASN A 4 -30.13 -58.04 25.46
N THR A 5 -30.74 -57.78 24.29
CA THR A 5 -31.09 -58.52 23.02
C THR A 5 -31.45 -57.44 21.98
N SER A 6 -30.96 -57.31 20.73
CA SER A 6 -30.88 -58.20 19.53
C SER A 6 -31.99 -57.95 18.46
N LEU A 7 -31.59 -57.82 17.18
CA LEU A 7 -32.37 -58.00 15.92
C LEU A 7 -33.45 -56.93 15.57
N ARG A 8 -33.38 -56.14 14.47
CA ARG A 8 -33.55 -56.43 13.00
C ARG A 8 -34.91 -57.08 12.61
N PRO A 9 -35.47 -56.85 11.39
CA PRO A 9 -35.19 -55.83 10.33
C PRO A 9 -36.42 -55.23 9.58
N GLY A 10 -36.19 -54.22 8.73
CA GLY A 10 -36.86 -54.09 7.42
C GLY A 10 -38.10 -53.19 7.26
N GLY A 11 -38.35 -52.74 6.01
CA GLY A 11 -39.51 -51.93 5.59
C GLY A 11 -39.13 -50.67 4.80
N ALA A 12 -39.76 -50.41 3.65
CA ALA A 12 -39.42 -49.30 2.75
C ALA A 12 -40.65 -48.61 2.15
N ALA A 13 -40.56 -47.30 1.87
CA ALA A 13 -41.39 -46.57 0.91
C ALA A 13 -40.79 -45.19 0.55
N ASN A 14 -41.10 -44.69 -0.66
CA ASN A 14 -40.75 -43.34 -1.13
C ASN A 14 -41.69 -42.26 -0.55
N ILE A 15 -41.32 -40.97 -0.68
CA ILE A 15 -42.09 -39.95 -1.46
C ILE A 15 -41.43 -38.56 -1.42
N GLY A 16 -41.32 -37.93 -2.60
CA GLY A 16 -41.69 -36.51 -2.78
C GLY A 16 -40.77 -35.38 -2.29
N LEU A 17 -39.65 -35.15 -2.98
CA LEU A 17 -39.09 -33.78 -3.07
C LEU A 17 -40.08 -32.87 -3.82
N ARG A 18 -40.41 -31.70 -3.27
CA ARG A 18 -41.22 -30.67 -3.96
C ARG A 18 -40.63 -29.28 -3.78
N SER A 19 -40.08 -28.73 -4.86
CA SER A 19 -39.54 -27.37 -4.89
C SER A 19 -40.64 -26.31 -4.78
N LYS A 20 -40.29 -25.15 -4.21
CA LYS A 20 -41.07 -23.92 -4.31
C LYS A 20 -40.24 -22.82 -4.96
N LYS A 21 -40.46 -22.62 -6.27
CA LYS A 21 -40.43 -21.26 -6.82
C LYS A 21 -41.74 -20.58 -6.44
N THR A 22 -41.70 -19.27 -6.22
CA THR A 22 -42.88 -18.41 -6.32
C THR A 22 -42.46 -17.13 -7.02
N GLU A 23 -43.19 -16.75 -8.05
CA GLU A 23 -42.86 -15.62 -8.92
C GLU A 23 -43.53 -14.34 -8.42
N LEU A 24 -42.95 -13.18 -8.76
CA LEU A 24 -43.57 -11.87 -8.51
C LEU A 24 -44.37 -11.42 -9.73
N TYR A 25 -45.60 -10.96 -9.49
CA TYR A 25 -46.48 -10.40 -10.52
C TYR A 25 -45.93 -9.11 -11.11
N GLY A 26 -46.29 -8.82 -12.36
CA GLY A 26 -45.95 -7.58 -13.07
C GLY A 26 -47.17 -6.87 -13.65
N GLY A 27 -46.99 -5.58 -13.96
CA GLY A 27 -48.02 -4.68 -14.51
C GLY A 27 -47.93 -3.30 -13.85
N ALA A 28 -48.00 -2.17 -14.56
CA ALA A 28 -48.18 -1.97 -16.00
C ALA A 28 -47.50 -0.68 -16.51
N ARG A 29 -47.64 -0.42 -17.82
CA ARG A 29 -47.20 0.77 -18.58
C ARG A 29 -48.01 2.02 -18.13
N GLY A 30 -47.57 3.27 -18.27
CA GLY A 30 -46.35 3.84 -18.86
C GLY A 30 -46.66 5.08 -19.72
N ALA A 31 -45.83 6.13 -19.69
CA ALA A 31 -45.99 7.33 -20.55
C ALA A 31 -44.66 8.09 -20.78
N LYS A 32 -44.53 8.75 -21.93
CA LYS A 32 -43.60 9.88 -22.21
C LYS A 32 -44.44 11.09 -22.73
N PRO A 33 -43.86 12.15 -23.31
CA PRO A 33 -43.56 13.40 -22.61
C PRO A 33 -44.35 14.59 -23.19
N LEU A 34 -44.21 15.78 -22.59
CA LEU A 34 -44.64 17.04 -23.20
C LEU A 34 -43.70 18.20 -22.82
N SER A 35 -43.68 19.25 -23.64
CA SER A 35 -42.75 20.39 -23.63
C SER A 35 -43.48 21.71 -23.95
N SER A 36 -42.77 22.85 -23.87
CA SER A 36 -43.27 24.25 -24.05
C SER A 36 -44.20 24.74 -22.92
N ALA A 37 -44.37 26.03 -22.57
CA ALA A 37 -43.62 27.32 -22.75
C ALA A 37 -43.95 28.21 -21.50
N SER A 38 -43.57 29.47 -21.24
CA SER A 38 -42.95 30.63 -21.95
C SER A 38 -41.96 31.32 -20.96
N SER A 39 -41.30 32.51 -21.07
CA SER A 39 -41.40 33.82 -21.77
C SER A 39 -42.61 34.70 -21.34
N VAL A 40 -42.55 36.02 -21.11
CA VAL A 40 -41.57 37.13 -21.31
C VAL A 40 -41.71 38.17 -20.18
N TYR A 41 -40.65 38.93 -19.80
CA TYR A 41 -40.64 40.41 -19.61
C TYR A 41 -39.23 40.95 -19.22
N GLY A 42 -38.96 42.23 -19.51
CA GLY A 42 -37.68 42.91 -19.21
C GLY A 42 -37.64 44.39 -19.65
N MET A 43 -36.47 45.05 -19.49
CA MET A 43 -36.19 46.49 -19.72
C MET A 43 -36.83 47.46 -18.68
N SER A 44 -36.25 48.63 -18.30
CA SER A 44 -34.96 49.29 -18.60
C SER A 44 -34.71 50.52 -17.68
N GLY A 45 -33.44 50.94 -17.52
CA GLY A 45 -33.01 52.28 -17.00
C GLY A 45 -33.09 52.51 -15.47
N SER A 46 -32.55 53.59 -14.89
CA SER A 46 -31.43 54.49 -15.27
C SER A 46 -31.21 55.57 -14.17
N ASN A 47 -29.96 56.07 -14.02
CA ASN A 47 -29.53 57.16 -13.09
C ASN A 47 -29.56 56.83 -11.57
N GLY A 48 -28.75 57.44 -10.69
CA GLY A 48 -27.59 58.31 -10.92
C GLY A 48 -27.21 59.18 -9.69
N SER A 49 -25.91 59.43 -9.47
CA SER A 49 -25.31 60.29 -8.42
C SER A 49 -25.43 59.77 -6.96
N ASN A 50 -24.62 60.20 -5.96
CA ASN A 50 -23.60 61.27 -5.96
C ASN A 50 -22.42 60.98 -4.99
N LEU A 51 -21.29 61.68 -5.19
CA LEU A 51 -20.10 61.71 -4.32
C LEU A 51 -19.98 63.08 -3.63
N PRO A 52 -19.28 63.20 -2.48
CA PRO A 52 -17.94 63.84 -2.47
C PRO A 52 -16.97 63.29 -1.39
N HIS A 53 -15.71 63.73 -1.22
CA HIS A 53 -14.57 64.15 -2.07
C HIS A 53 -13.49 64.80 -1.14
N ALA A 54 -12.26 64.27 -1.05
CA ALA A 54 -11.01 64.95 -0.62
C ALA A 54 -9.82 63.95 -0.76
N ILE A 55 -8.87 64.07 -1.70
CA ILE A 55 -7.69 64.99 -1.77
C ILE A 55 -6.57 64.63 -0.77
N GLY A 56 -5.32 64.32 -1.17
CA GLY A 56 -4.79 64.04 -2.53
C GLY A 56 -3.24 64.12 -2.70
N GLY A 57 -2.73 63.57 -3.81
CA GLY A 57 -1.44 63.91 -4.45
C GLY A 57 -0.17 63.10 -4.08
N SER A 58 0.89 63.02 -4.91
CA SER A 58 1.04 63.27 -6.37
C SER A 58 2.41 62.76 -6.90
N GLY A 59 2.53 62.29 -8.16
CA GLY A 59 3.82 61.90 -8.78
C GLY A 59 3.72 61.27 -10.19
N ARG A 60 4.64 61.59 -11.12
CA ARG A 60 4.72 61.13 -12.54
C ARG A 60 5.80 60.05 -12.75
N ILE A 61 5.65 58.99 -13.56
CA ILE A 61 5.45 58.83 -15.03
C ILE A 61 6.71 59.11 -15.89
N THR A 62 7.21 58.03 -16.53
CA THR A 62 7.70 57.95 -17.94
C THR A 62 7.48 56.50 -18.47
N ASN A 63 7.62 56.26 -19.77
CA ASN A 63 7.09 55.07 -20.49
C ASN A 63 8.08 54.56 -21.59
N VAL A 64 7.64 53.64 -22.48
CA VAL A 64 8.35 52.98 -23.63
C VAL A 64 9.02 51.64 -23.24
N GLY A 65 8.98 50.55 -24.03
CA GLY A 65 8.32 50.29 -25.34
C GLY A 65 8.50 48.83 -25.79
N SER A 66 7.80 48.39 -26.85
CA SER A 66 7.68 46.96 -27.25
C SER A 66 8.43 46.56 -28.53
N GLY A 67 8.77 45.27 -28.68
CA GLY A 67 9.21 44.70 -29.96
C GLY A 67 9.76 43.26 -29.92
N SER A 68 9.16 42.36 -30.73
CA SER A 68 9.75 41.08 -31.19
C SER A 68 10.10 41.21 -32.68
N PRO A 69 11.05 40.43 -33.25
CA PRO A 69 10.66 39.47 -34.32
C PRO A 69 11.53 38.15 -34.34
N PRO A 70 11.94 37.50 -35.46
CA PRO A 70 11.41 36.16 -35.79
C PRO A 70 12.47 35.08 -36.16
N ILE A 71 12.04 34.03 -36.90
CA ILE A 71 12.76 32.77 -37.22
C ILE A 71 13.27 32.72 -38.69
N SER A 72 14.22 31.81 -38.97
CA SER A 72 14.72 31.33 -40.30
C SER A 72 15.95 32.08 -40.88
N GLN A 73 16.83 31.52 -41.73
CA GLN A 73 16.87 30.20 -42.42
C GLN A 73 18.30 29.82 -42.92
N VAL A 74 18.48 28.60 -43.44
CA VAL A 74 19.50 28.13 -44.44
C VAL A 74 20.95 27.81 -43.97
N LEU A 75 21.57 26.85 -44.69
CA LEU A 75 22.91 26.24 -44.54
C LEU A 75 23.99 26.95 -45.40
N PRO A 76 25.26 26.53 -45.30
CA PRO A 76 25.88 25.94 -46.51
C PRO A 76 26.61 24.60 -46.27
N VAL A 77 27.08 23.98 -47.36
CA VAL A 77 27.59 22.58 -47.39
C VAL A 77 28.94 22.48 -48.11
N GLY A 78 29.88 21.71 -47.52
CA GLY A 78 30.89 20.93 -48.25
C GLY A 78 32.25 21.59 -48.55
N GLY A 79 33.31 20.77 -48.59
CA GLY A 79 34.65 21.17 -49.01
C GLY A 79 35.77 20.30 -48.43
N ASN A 80 36.17 19.23 -49.13
CA ASN A 80 37.28 18.35 -48.71
C ASN A 80 38.65 18.98 -48.97
N SER A 81 39.63 18.68 -48.11
CA SER A 81 41.05 18.58 -48.49
C SER A 81 41.79 17.58 -47.57
N GLN A 82 42.99 17.16 -47.95
CA GLN A 82 43.65 15.95 -47.44
C GLN A 82 44.91 16.22 -46.60
N LEU A 83 45.29 15.18 -45.85
CA LEU A 83 46.66 14.83 -45.40
C LEU A 83 47.50 15.93 -44.70
N SER A 84 47.76 15.68 -43.41
CA SER A 84 49.14 15.60 -42.92
C SER A 84 49.25 14.47 -41.89
N SER A 85 50.44 13.88 -41.77
CA SER A 85 50.72 12.76 -40.88
C SER A 85 51.74 13.17 -39.81
N LEU A 86 51.67 12.54 -38.62
CA LEU A 86 52.85 12.03 -37.88
C LEU A 86 52.44 11.35 -36.55
N ARG A 87 52.40 10.01 -36.60
CA ARG A 87 53.00 9.03 -35.66
C ARG A 87 52.68 8.97 -34.15
N ASP A 88 52.62 7.68 -33.74
CA ASP A 88 53.00 7.03 -32.48
C ASP A 88 52.16 7.26 -31.20
N GLY A 89 51.87 6.14 -30.50
CA GLY A 89 51.19 6.09 -29.19
C GLY A 89 50.09 5.03 -29.10
N ASP A 90 50.30 3.96 -28.32
CA ASP A 90 49.27 2.96 -28.03
C ASP A 90 48.13 3.53 -27.18
N VAL A 91 46.88 3.32 -27.61
CA VAL A 91 45.68 3.60 -26.82
C VAL A 91 44.76 2.38 -26.85
N ALA A 92 44.52 1.80 -25.67
CA ALA A 92 43.62 0.67 -25.51
C ALA A 92 42.18 1.01 -25.95
N LYS A 93 41.51 0.07 -26.62
CA LYS A 93 40.12 0.24 -27.10
C LYS A 93 39.14 0.30 -25.92
N SER A 94 38.89 1.51 -25.41
CA SER A 94 37.80 1.78 -24.48
C SER A 94 36.45 1.52 -25.18
N ASN A 95 35.79 0.40 -24.85
CA ASN A 95 34.41 0.18 -25.26
C ASN A 95 33.52 1.29 -24.66
N PRO A 96 32.74 2.04 -25.46
CA PRO A 96 31.85 3.05 -24.91
C PRO A 96 30.73 2.35 -24.13
N VAL A 97 30.69 2.58 -22.82
CA VAL A 97 29.66 2.03 -21.92
C VAL A 97 28.30 2.61 -22.31
N ARG A 98 27.57 1.89 -23.15
CA ARG A 98 26.19 2.21 -23.53
C ARG A 98 25.27 1.89 -22.36
N TYR A 99 25.04 2.89 -21.50
CA TYR A 99 23.95 2.90 -20.53
C TYR A 99 22.61 2.66 -21.25
N ARG A 100 22.17 1.40 -21.26
CA ARG A 100 20.82 1.00 -21.69
C ARG A 100 19.97 0.83 -20.44
N THR A 101 18.92 1.64 -20.30
CA THR A 101 17.91 1.45 -19.25
C THR A 101 17.30 0.04 -19.34
N PRO A 102 16.81 -0.54 -18.22
CA PRO A 102 16.19 -1.88 -18.26
C PRO A 102 15.06 -1.98 -19.29
N GLN A 103 14.27 -0.92 -19.45
CA GLN A 103 13.24 -0.78 -20.49
C GLN A 103 13.81 -0.95 -21.92
N MET A 104 14.99 -0.39 -22.20
CA MET A 104 15.66 -0.53 -23.50
C MET A 104 16.27 -1.92 -23.70
N GLN A 105 16.58 -2.65 -22.62
CA GLN A 105 17.04 -4.04 -22.69
C GLN A 105 15.86 -4.99 -22.95
N MET A 106 14.73 -4.79 -22.25
CA MET A 106 13.44 -5.46 -22.51
C MET A 106 13.01 -5.31 -23.97
N ILE A 107 12.97 -4.07 -24.49
CA ILE A 107 12.60 -3.80 -25.88
C ILE A 107 13.56 -4.48 -26.88
N VAL A 108 14.85 -4.59 -26.57
CA VAL A 108 15.82 -5.31 -27.42
C VAL A 108 15.60 -6.82 -27.40
N ALA A 109 15.16 -7.41 -26.28
CA ALA A 109 14.78 -8.82 -26.21
C ALA A 109 13.44 -9.11 -26.93
N GLU A 110 12.48 -8.20 -26.81
CA GLU A 110 11.17 -8.28 -27.48
C GLU A 110 11.32 -8.13 -29.00
N LEU A 111 12.19 -7.23 -29.47
CA LEU A 111 12.52 -7.03 -30.89
C LEU A 111 13.47 -8.09 -31.49
N SER A 112 14.24 -8.81 -30.68
CA SER A 112 15.14 -9.86 -31.20
C SER A 112 14.43 -11.20 -31.45
N GLY A 113 13.16 -11.33 -31.05
CA GLY A 113 12.39 -12.57 -31.14
C GLY A 113 12.86 -13.65 -30.16
N ALA A 114 13.80 -13.35 -29.27
CA ALA A 114 14.45 -14.30 -28.37
C ALA A 114 13.56 -14.65 -27.16
N ARG A 115 12.43 -15.30 -27.40
CA ARG A 115 11.85 -16.20 -26.40
C ARG A 115 12.89 -17.30 -26.16
N GLN A 116 13.36 -17.45 -24.93
CA GLN A 116 14.21 -18.58 -24.57
C GLN A 116 13.37 -19.86 -24.57
N ASP A 117 13.92 -20.96 -25.09
CA ASP A 117 13.35 -22.31 -25.03
C ASP A 117 13.44 -22.92 -23.61
N GLY A 118 13.03 -22.14 -22.61
CA GLY A 118 12.85 -22.59 -21.24
C GLY A 118 11.50 -23.30 -21.05
N PRO A 119 11.37 -24.15 -20.02
CA PRO A 119 10.12 -24.85 -19.73
C PRO A 119 8.99 -23.85 -19.44
N MET A 120 7.79 -24.18 -19.93
CA MET A 120 6.62 -23.31 -19.85
C MET A 120 6.10 -23.22 -18.40
N LEU A 121 6.12 -22.01 -17.85
CA LEU A 121 5.58 -21.74 -16.51
C LEU A 121 4.06 -21.75 -16.57
N ARG A 122 3.40 -22.60 -15.78
CA ARG A 122 1.94 -22.59 -15.66
C ARG A 122 1.49 -21.74 -14.48
N TYR A 123 0.75 -20.69 -14.79
CA TYR A 123 0.27 -19.66 -13.86
C TYR A 123 -1.26 -19.70 -13.74
N ARG A 124 -1.76 -19.46 -12.52
CA ARG A 124 -3.18 -19.43 -12.18
C ARG A 124 -3.51 -18.27 -11.24
N THR A 125 -4.73 -17.74 -11.31
CA THR A 125 -5.22 -16.68 -10.42
C THR A 125 -6.73 -16.83 -10.21
N ASP A 126 -7.22 -16.55 -9.01
CA ASP A 126 -8.66 -16.35 -8.72
C ASP A 126 -9.00 -14.86 -8.54
N LEU A 127 -8.06 -13.98 -8.88
CA LEU A 127 -8.21 -12.53 -8.90
C LEU A 127 -8.26 -12.03 -10.35
N ASP A 128 -9.46 -11.66 -10.84
CA ASP A 128 -9.60 -10.86 -12.08
C ASP A 128 -8.99 -9.47 -11.85
N LYS A 129 -7.69 -9.32 -12.13
CA LYS A 129 -6.94 -8.07 -11.98
C LYS A 129 -5.92 -7.97 -13.11
N HIS A 130 -6.25 -7.19 -14.15
CA HIS A 130 -5.43 -7.05 -15.35
C HIS A 130 -3.94 -6.79 -15.10
N VAL A 131 -3.58 -6.06 -14.03
CA VAL A 131 -2.19 -5.76 -13.64
C VAL A 131 -1.36 -7.04 -13.43
N ILE A 132 -1.95 -8.09 -12.82
CA ILE A 132 -1.26 -9.37 -12.60
C ILE A 132 -1.03 -10.06 -13.95
N HIS A 133 -2.06 -10.11 -14.82
CA HIS A 133 -1.90 -10.66 -16.17
C HIS A 133 -0.92 -9.86 -17.03
N PHE A 134 -0.79 -8.54 -16.85
CA PHE A 134 0.23 -7.73 -17.53
C PHE A 134 1.64 -8.01 -17.02
N ALA A 135 1.82 -8.20 -15.70
CA ALA A 135 3.10 -8.62 -15.13
C ALA A 135 3.54 -9.99 -15.68
N PHE A 136 2.63 -10.98 -15.73
CA PHE A 136 2.92 -12.29 -16.32
C PHE A 136 3.13 -12.25 -17.85
N ARG A 137 2.40 -11.40 -18.60
CA ARG A 137 2.64 -11.21 -20.05
C ARG A 137 4.00 -10.57 -20.38
N ARG A 138 4.59 -9.82 -19.43
CA ARG A 138 5.96 -9.27 -19.54
C ARG A 138 7.01 -10.10 -18.79
N PHE A 139 6.64 -11.24 -18.22
CA PHE A 139 7.61 -12.14 -17.60
C PHE A 139 8.43 -12.81 -18.73
N PRO A 140 9.78 -12.86 -18.65
CA PRO A 140 10.63 -13.22 -19.80
C PRO A 140 10.64 -14.73 -20.17
N ARG A 141 9.70 -15.52 -19.65
CA ARG A 141 9.55 -16.96 -19.93
C ARG A 141 8.20 -17.23 -20.58
N SER A 142 8.06 -18.34 -21.29
CA SER A 142 6.77 -18.79 -21.81
C SER A 142 5.80 -19.07 -20.64
N VAL A 143 4.65 -18.39 -20.61
CA VAL A 143 3.62 -18.55 -19.57
C VAL A 143 2.33 -19.11 -20.18
N GLU A 144 1.82 -20.18 -19.60
CA GLU A 144 0.47 -20.72 -19.82
C GLU A 144 -0.45 -20.28 -18.68
N ILE A 145 -1.68 -19.87 -19.00
CA ILE A 145 -2.70 -19.48 -18.02
C ILE A 145 -3.66 -20.67 -17.85
N VAL A 146 -3.79 -21.17 -16.63
CA VAL A 146 -4.72 -22.27 -16.29
C VAL A 146 -6.01 -21.68 -15.72
N GLU A 147 -7.14 -21.97 -16.36
CA GLU A 147 -8.46 -21.41 -16.03
C GLU A 147 -9.36 -22.34 -15.18
N ASP A 148 -8.87 -23.51 -14.78
CA ASP A 148 -9.61 -24.48 -13.95
C ASP A 148 -10.16 -23.86 -12.64
N GLU A 149 -11.30 -24.36 -12.13
CA GLU A 149 -11.90 -23.89 -10.86
C GLU A 149 -11.44 -24.68 -9.62
N GLU A 150 -11.16 -25.98 -9.76
CA GLU A 150 -10.70 -26.86 -8.68
C GLU A 150 -9.18 -26.76 -8.45
N ILE A 151 -8.72 -26.59 -7.21
CA ILE A 151 -7.27 -26.45 -6.90
C ILE A 151 -6.53 -27.78 -7.12
N THR A 152 -7.24 -28.88 -6.90
CA THR A 152 -6.89 -30.29 -7.17
C THR A 152 -6.76 -30.62 -8.65
N ALA A 153 -7.42 -29.86 -9.53
CA ALA A 153 -7.34 -30.02 -10.97
C ALA A 153 -6.26 -29.12 -11.58
N GLY A 154 -5.66 -29.61 -12.66
CA GLY A 154 -4.58 -28.96 -13.39
C GLY A 154 -3.20 -29.17 -12.74
N ASP A 155 -2.20 -29.45 -13.56
CA ASP A 155 -0.79 -29.44 -13.16
C ASP A 155 -0.26 -28.00 -13.25
N TRP A 156 -0.15 -27.29 -12.12
CA TRP A 156 0.19 -25.86 -12.08
C TRP A 156 1.40 -25.58 -11.18
N HIS A 157 2.17 -24.53 -11.53
CA HIS A 157 3.45 -24.21 -10.88
C HIS A 157 3.37 -22.98 -9.94
N PHE A 158 2.58 -21.97 -10.33
CA PHE A 158 2.37 -20.79 -9.49
C PHE A 158 0.90 -20.35 -9.51
N PHE A 159 0.33 -20.10 -8.31
CA PHE A 159 -1.03 -19.62 -8.17
C PHE A 159 -1.03 -18.33 -7.34
N TRP A 160 -1.40 -17.22 -8.00
CA TRP A 160 -1.71 -15.96 -7.33
C TRP A 160 -3.13 -16.03 -6.75
N MET A 161 -3.23 -16.57 -5.54
CA MET A 161 -4.48 -16.78 -4.82
C MET A 161 -4.96 -15.54 -4.04
N SER A 162 -6.26 -15.49 -3.82
CA SER A 162 -6.92 -14.63 -2.84
C SER A 162 -6.70 -15.13 -1.40
N VAL A 163 -6.68 -14.21 -0.42
CA VAL A 163 -6.57 -14.56 1.01
C VAL A 163 -7.68 -15.50 1.51
N GLY A 164 -8.84 -15.54 0.84
CA GLY A 164 -9.91 -16.50 1.13
C GLY A 164 -9.57 -17.90 0.64
N ARG A 165 -9.10 -18.02 -0.61
CA ARG A 165 -8.67 -19.28 -1.24
C ARG A 165 -7.52 -19.94 -0.48
N VAL A 166 -6.52 -19.16 -0.07
CA VAL A 166 -5.38 -19.61 0.75
C VAL A 166 -5.85 -20.16 2.09
N ARG A 167 -6.77 -19.45 2.77
CA ARG A 167 -7.33 -19.95 4.03
C ARG A 167 -8.13 -21.24 3.82
N SER A 168 -8.82 -21.40 2.70
CA SER A 168 -9.53 -22.65 2.36
C SER A 168 -8.55 -23.80 2.13
N LEU A 169 -7.44 -23.53 1.42
CA LEU A 169 -6.40 -24.49 1.10
C LEU A 169 -5.81 -25.13 2.36
N PHE A 170 -5.26 -24.30 3.27
CA PHE A 170 -4.64 -24.79 4.51
C PHE A 170 -5.65 -25.20 5.60
N SER A 171 -6.96 -25.04 5.36
CA SER A 171 -8.01 -25.62 6.22
C SER A 171 -8.43 -27.02 5.78
N SER A 172 -8.18 -27.41 4.52
CA SER A 172 -8.41 -28.79 4.08
C SER A 172 -7.17 -29.65 4.36
N SER A 173 -7.41 -30.88 4.84
CA SER A 173 -6.38 -31.92 4.98
C SER A 173 -6.17 -32.75 3.71
N GLU A 174 -6.99 -32.53 2.67
CA GLU A 174 -7.10 -33.39 1.48
C GLU A 174 -6.08 -33.05 0.40
N TYR A 175 -5.54 -31.83 0.40
CA TYR A 175 -4.55 -31.36 -0.58
C TYR A 175 -3.27 -30.89 0.11
N ARG A 176 -2.13 -31.15 -0.54
CA ARG A 176 -0.81 -30.64 -0.13
C ARG A 176 -0.10 -30.10 -1.36
N LEU A 177 0.55 -28.95 -1.20
CA LEU A 177 1.35 -28.34 -2.25
C LEU A 177 2.54 -29.24 -2.59
N SER A 178 2.86 -29.35 -3.88
CA SER A 178 4.07 -30.03 -4.35
C SER A 178 5.31 -29.14 -4.24
N ASP A 179 6.47 -29.79 -4.28
CA ASP A 179 7.79 -29.16 -4.38
C ASP A 179 7.93 -28.22 -5.60
N SER A 180 7.11 -28.41 -6.64
CA SER A 180 7.03 -27.55 -7.84
C SER A 180 6.03 -26.39 -7.74
N GLN A 181 5.33 -26.22 -6.61
CA GLN A 181 4.26 -25.24 -6.43
C GLN A 181 4.67 -24.07 -5.54
N ILE A 182 4.23 -22.87 -5.94
CA ILE A 182 4.48 -21.60 -5.24
C ILE A 182 3.16 -20.82 -5.10
N ILE A 183 2.95 -20.15 -3.96
CA ILE A 183 1.80 -19.26 -3.71
C ILE A 183 2.20 -17.94 -3.01
N ASN A 184 1.37 -16.91 -3.18
CA ASN A 184 1.64 -15.51 -2.84
C ASN A 184 1.16 -15.04 -1.45
N HIS A 185 0.84 -15.97 -0.54
CA HIS A 185 0.41 -15.65 0.83
C HIS A 185 0.90 -16.70 1.84
N PHE A 186 1.23 -16.25 3.06
CA PHE A 186 1.42 -17.16 4.20
C PHE A 186 0.07 -17.58 4.81
N PRO A 187 -0.07 -18.80 5.38
CA PRO A 187 -1.37 -19.30 5.87
C PRO A 187 -1.97 -18.45 6.99
N ASN A 188 -1.13 -17.90 7.88
CA ASN A 188 -1.52 -17.02 8.97
C ASN A 188 -1.06 -15.56 8.80
N HIS A 189 -0.95 -15.06 7.56
CA HIS A 189 -0.67 -13.65 7.23
C HIS A 189 -1.47 -12.62 8.04
N TYR A 190 -2.69 -12.99 8.45
CA TYR A 190 -3.56 -12.17 9.28
C TYR A 190 -2.97 -11.83 10.66
N GLU A 191 -1.96 -12.54 11.16
CA GLU A 191 -1.22 -12.18 12.38
C GLU A 191 -0.48 -10.83 12.25
N LEU A 192 -0.08 -10.46 11.03
CA LEU A 192 0.52 -9.15 10.70
C LEU A 192 -0.52 -8.15 10.17
N THR A 193 -1.56 -8.60 9.45
CA THR A 193 -2.45 -7.69 8.71
C THR A 193 -3.80 -7.41 9.37
N ARG A 194 -4.22 -8.22 10.35
CA ARG A 194 -5.29 -7.81 11.28
C ARG A 194 -4.72 -6.89 12.34
N LYS A 195 -5.36 -5.74 12.52
CA LYS A 195 -4.92 -4.69 13.45
C LYS A 195 -4.75 -5.22 14.88
N ASP A 196 -5.71 -5.98 15.40
CA ASP A 196 -5.65 -6.52 16.75
C ASP A 196 -4.50 -7.50 16.98
N LEU A 197 -4.18 -8.35 15.98
CA LEU A 197 -3.09 -9.32 16.08
C LEU A 197 -1.73 -8.64 15.86
N MET A 198 -1.63 -7.74 14.88
CA MET A 198 -0.45 -6.91 14.63
C MET A 198 -0.01 -6.16 15.89
N TYR A 199 -0.92 -5.39 16.50
CA TYR A 199 -0.62 -4.66 17.73
C TYR A 199 -0.35 -5.60 18.91
N LYS A 200 -1.00 -6.76 19.03
CA LYS A 200 -0.72 -7.76 20.08
C LYS A 200 0.70 -8.34 19.96
N ASN A 201 1.10 -8.75 18.75
CA ASN A 201 2.39 -9.38 18.50
C ASN A 201 3.54 -8.37 18.64
N ILE A 202 3.38 -7.15 18.13
CA ILE A 202 4.33 -6.06 18.33
C ILE A 202 4.42 -5.62 19.81
N LYS A 203 3.30 -5.55 20.54
CA LYS A 203 3.24 -5.25 21.99
C LYS A 203 3.87 -6.35 22.86
N LYS A 204 3.90 -7.61 22.38
CA LYS A 204 4.70 -8.70 22.97
C LYS A 204 6.19 -8.45 22.70
N TYR A 205 6.57 -8.21 21.44
CA TYR A 205 7.97 -8.00 21.04
C TYR A 205 8.63 -6.82 21.77
N ILE A 206 7.98 -5.66 21.84
CA ILE A 206 8.45 -4.46 22.59
C ILE A 206 8.62 -4.73 24.10
N LYS A 207 7.81 -5.65 24.66
CA LYS A 207 7.87 -6.02 26.09
C LYS A 207 8.87 -7.13 26.40
N ASP A 208 9.48 -7.73 25.39
CA ASP A 208 10.54 -8.71 25.59
C ASP A 208 11.77 -8.02 26.22
N PRO A 209 12.40 -8.57 27.27
CA PRO A 209 13.57 -7.96 27.92
C PRO A 209 14.71 -7.62 26.95
N ASN A 210 14.86 -8.37 25.86
CA ASN A 210 15.90 -8.14 24.86
C ASN A 210 15.60 -6.94 23.95
N ASN A 211 14.33 -6.53 23.82
CA ASN A 211 13.89 -5.45 22.93
C ASN A 211 13.39 -4.20 23.68
N VAL A 212 13.37 -4.19 25.02
CA VAL A 212 12.77 -3.08 25.79
C VAL A 212 13.52 -1.74 25.63
N GLN A 213 14.78 -1.78 25.22
CA GLN A 213 15.59 -0.61 24.85
C GLN A 213 15.80 -0.45 23.33
N LEU A 214 15.11 -1.26 22.51
CA LEU A 214 15.33 -1.33 21.06
C LEU A 214 15.15 0.04 20.38
N ARG A 215 16.26 0.53 19.84
CA ARG A 215 16.39 1.87 19.27
C ARG A 215 17.52 1.91 18.25
N MET A 216 17.42 2.83 17.31
CA MET A 216 18.51 3.20 16.40
C MET A 216 18.95 4.66 16.67
N PRO A 217 20.20 5.04 16.36
CA PRO A 217 20.56 6.46 16.18
C PRO A 217 19.64 7.13 15.16
N TYR A 218 19.24 8.38 15.39
CA TYR A 218 18.28 9.10 14.55
C TYR A 218 18.40 10.62 14.75
N SER A 219 19.33 11.24 14.04
CA SER A 219 19.69 12.66 14.26
C SER A 219 18.96 13.61 13.29
N LEU A 220 18.14 14.51 13.83
CA LEU A 220 17.39 15.48 13.02
C LEU A 220 18.21 16.74 12.67
N PRO A 221 17.96 17.39 11.51
CA PRO A 221 18.70 18.58 11.07
C PRO A 221 18.67 19.75 12.07
N GLU A 222 17.54 19.96 12.75
CA GLU A 222 17.39 21.04 13.75
C GLU A 222 18.26 20.80 15.00
N GLN A 223 18.76 19.58 15.22
CA GLN A 223 19.68 19.25 16.31
C GLN A 223 21.14 19.35 15.83
N LEU A 224 21.43 18.85 14.62
CA LEU A 224 22.73 18.97 13.96
C LEU A 224 23.14 20.45 13.75
N ALA A 225 22.19 21.33 13.40
CA ALA A 225 22.42 22.75 13.20
C ALA A 225 22.76 23.53 14.49
N ASN A 226 22.47 22.96 15.67
CA ASN A 226 22.69 23.60 16.97
C ASN A 226 23.97 23.11 17.69
N GLY A 227 24.83 22.32 17.01
CA GLY A 227 26.15 21.95 17.52
C GLY A 227 26.15 21.06 18.77
N GLY A 228 25.08 20.31 19.01
CA GLY A 228 24.99 19.39 20.16
C GLY A 228 25.37 17.97 19.79
N ASP A 229 26.44 17.43 20.40
CA ASP A 229 26.91 16.04 20.25
C ASP A 229 25.93 14.95 20.77
N ASN A 230 24.74 15.35 21.23
CA ASN A 230 23.71 14.43 21.71
C ASN A 230 23.02 13.71 20.54
N VAL A 231 23.55 12.53 20.19
CA VAL A 231 22.87 11.57 19.31
C VAL A 231 21.47 11.27 19.87
N THR A 232 20.45 11.69 19.13
CA THR A 232 19.06 11.33 19.38
C THR A 232 18.76 9.93 18.86
N TYR A 233 17.75 9.28 19.44
CA TYR A 233 17.43 7.87 19.17
C TYR A 233 15.95 7.69 18.82
N LEU A 234 15.68 6.91 17.78
CA LEU A 234 14.33 6.45 17.43
C LEU A 234 14.10 5.09 18.11
N ARG A 235 13.24 5.04 19.12
CA ARG A 235 12.86 3.79 19.80
C ARG A 235 11.71 3.13 19.06
N PHE A 236 11.78 1.82 18.81
CA PHE A 236 10.72 1.10 18.09
C PHE A 236 9.34 1.21 18.79
N ALA A 237 9.35 1.33 20.12
CA ALA A 237 8.14 1.53 20.93
C ALA A 237 7.42 2.88 20.69
N ASP A 238 8.12 3.92 20.23
CA ASP A 238 7.52 5.23 19.94
C ASP A 238 6.94 5.29 18.52
N CYS A 239 7.40 4.43 17.62
CA CYS A 239 6.95 4.30 16.23
C CYS A 239 5.64 3.51 16.07
N VAL A 240 5.05 3.00 17.15
CA VAL A 240 3.87 2.14 17.10
C VAL A 240 2.81 2.72 18.04
N PRO A 241 1.71 3.31 17.53
CA PRO A 241 0.71 3.95 18.37
C PRO A 241 0.14 3.04 19.45
N ILE A 242 0.17 3.51 20.70
CA ILE A 242 -0.40 2.82 21.87
C ILE A 242 -1.82 2.36 21.53
N THR A 243 -2.06 1.05 21.55
CA THR A 243 -3.31 0.45 21.08
C THR A 243 -3.86 -0.61 22.04
N TYR A 244 -5.18 -0.63 22.14
CA TYR A 244 -5.98 -1.52 22.97
C TYR A 244 -7.07 -2.20 22.13
N ASN A 245 -7.33 -3.50 22.36
CA ASN A 245 -8.38 -4.27 21.70
C ASN A 245 -9.63 -4.35 22.58
N ILE A 246 -10.72 -3.73 22.17
CA ILE A 246 -11.97 -3.60 22.93
C ILE A 246 -12.98 -4.64 22.41
N PRO A 247 -13.72 -5.37 23.29
CA PRO A 247 -13.94 -5.12 24.73
C PRO A 247 -12.80 -5.50 25.69
N ASN A 248 -11.93 -6.45 25.32
CA ASN A 248 -11.01 -7.13 26.25
C ASN A 248 -10.11 -6.19 27.07
N ASP A 249 -9.55 -5.16 26.43
CA ASP A 249 -8.60 -4.22 27.03
C ASP A 249 -9.27 -2.99 27.68
N LEU A 250 -10.61 -2.92 27.76
CA LEU A 250 -11.33 -1.69 28.12
C LEU A 250 -10.87 -1.06 29.43
N ALA A 251 -10.66 -1.85 30.49
CA ALA A 251 -10.19 -1.33 31.77
C ALA A 251 -8.79 -0.70 31.69
N MET A 252 -7.88 -1.28 30.89
CA MET A 252 -6.54 -0.73 30.66
C MET A 252 -6.59 0.55 29.81
N PHE A 253 -7.45 0.59 28.80
CA PHE A 253 -7.71 1.81 28.02
C PHE A 253 -8.28 2.92 28.91
N GLU A 254 -9.25 2.62 29.79
CA GLU A 254 -9.82 3.60 30.71
C GLU A 254 -8.80 4.16 31.69
N GLU A 255 -7.78 3.39 32.08
CA GLU A 255 -6.67 3.89 32.89
C GLU A 255 -5.73 4.79 32.09
N GLU A 256 -5.27 4.36 30.92
CA GLU A 256 -4.35 5.14 30.09
C GLU A 256 -4.98 6.46 29.61
N PHE A 257 -6.28 6.44 29.30
CA PHE A 257 -7.05 7.64 28.98
C PHE A 257 -7.12 8.62 30.16
N ARG A 258 -7.21 8.13 31.41
CA ARG A 258 -7.14 8.97 32.62
C ARG A 258 -5.75 9.52 32.90
N ARG A 259 -4.69 8.77 32.54
CA ARG A 259 -3.28 9.22 32.64
C ARG A 259 -2.94 10.30 31.61
N GLN A 260 -3.62 10.32 30.45
CA GLN A 260 -3.40 11.28 29.36
C GLN A 260 -4.67 12.12 29.07
N PRO A 261 -5.13 12.99 29.99
CA PRO A 261 -6.34 13.78 29.79
C PRO A 261 -6.23 14.70 28.57
N GLY A 262 -7.32 14.79 27.78
CA GLY A 262 -7.35 15.60 26.55
C GLY A 262 -6.61 14.99 25.35
N SER A 263 -6.10 13.76 25.48
CA SER A 263 -5.55 12.99 24.34
C SER A 263 -6.65 12.57 23.36
N THR A 264 -6.32 12.60 22.07
CA THR A 264 -7.21 12.13 20.99
C THR A 264 -6.86 10.68 20.66
N TRP A 265 -7.88 9.84 20.49
CA TRP A 265 -7.74 8.44 20.09
C TRP A 265 -8.60 8.17 18.86
N ILE A 266 -8.19 7.19 18.06
CA ILE A 266 -8.87 6.75 16.85
C ILE A 266 -9.39 5.33 17.04
N VAL A 267 -10.70 5.18 16.89
CA VAL A 267 -11.41 3.90 16.95
C VAL A 267 -11.44 3.32 15.54
N LYS A 268 -11.05 2.05 15.37
CA LYS A 268 -11.04 1.36 14.06
C LYS A 268 -11.57 -0.07 14.21
N PRO A 269 -12.41 -0.59 13.29
CA PRO A 269 -12.75 -2.01 13.28
C PRO A 269 -11.51 -2.87 13.03
N THR A 270 -11.46 -4.09 13.59
CA THR A 270 -10.33 -5.02 13.43
C THR A 270 -10.14 -5.52 12.00
N SER A 271 -11.23 -5.89 11.34
CA SER A 271 -11.26 -6.63 10.07
C SER A 271 -11.74 -5.81 8.86
N ARG A 272 -12.15 -4.55 9.04
CA ARG A 272 -12.61 -3.68 7.94
C ARG A 272 -11.49 -2.76 7.44
N SER A 273 -11.47 -2.52 6.14
CA SER A 273 -10.58 -1.57 5.45
C SER A 273 -11.38 -0.38 4.90
N GLN A 274 -10.79 0.43 4.01
CA GLN A 274 -11.41 1.58 3.31
C GLN A 274 -11.86 2.76 4.21
N GLY A 275 -11.72 2.68 5.54
CA GLY A 275 -12.04 3.75 6.48
C GLY A 275 -13.45 3.76 7.06
N ARG A 276 -14.31 2.79 6.67
CA ARG A 276 -15.70 2.72 7.14
C ARG A 276 -15.77 2.33 8.63
N GLY A 277 -16.50 3.13 9.42
CA GLY A 277 -16.64 2.92 10.87
C GLY A 277 -15.41 3.32 11.69
N ILE A 278 -14.54 4.17 11.14
CA ILE A 278 -13.47 4.84 11.89
C ILE A 278 -14.00 6.18 12.41
N PHE A 279 -13.71 6.51 13.67
CA PHE A 279 -14.04 7.81 14.28
C PHE A 279 -13.00 8.23 15.32
N LEU A 280 -13.02 9.51 15.70
CA LEU A 280 -12.13 10.08 16.73
C LEU A 280 -12.88 10.27 18.06
N ILE A 281 -12.16 10.07 19.17
CA ILE A 281 -12.65 10.38 20.53
C ILE A 281 -11.62 11.22 21.29
N ASN A 282 -12.11 12.20 22.06
CA ASN A 282 -11.33 12.95 23.04
C ASN A 282 -12.00 13.00 24.43
N ARG A 283 -13.13 12.30 24.61
CA ARG A 283 -13.81 12.08 25.88
C ARG A 283 -14.24 10.61 25.99
N LEU A 284 -13.90 9.95 27.09
CA LEU A 284 -14.27 8.55 27.33
C LEU A 284 -15.78 8.27 27.24
N SER A 285 -16.61 9.28 27.55
CA SER A 285 -18.08 9.20 27.39
C SER A 285 -18.53 8.98 25.95
N GLN A 286 -17.79 9.43 24.93
CA GLN A 286 -18.09 9.15 23.52
C GLN A 286 -18.00 7.65 23.24
N LEU A 287 -16.93 7.00 23.70
CA LEU A 287 -16.75 5.55 23.53
C LEU A 287 -17.80 4.76 24.32
N LYS A 288 -18.10 5.15 25.57
CA LYS A 288 -19.13 4.46 26.39
C LYS A 288 -20.53 4.59 25.80
N LYS A 289 -20.88 5.76 25.25
CA LYS A 289 -22.14 5.95 24.51
C LYS A 289 -22.19 5.03 23.28
N TRP A 290 -21.17 5.11 22.41
CA TRP A 290 -21.11 4.31 21.19
C TRP A 290 -21.17 2.80 21.49
N LEU A 291 -20.44 2.32 22.50
CA LEU A 291 -20.48 0.92 22.95
C LEU A 291 -21.88 0.44 23.35
N LYS A 292 -22.67 1.30 24.00
CA LYS A 292 -24.05 0.98 24.41
C LYS A 292 -24.96 0.89 23.18
N GLU A 293 -24.92 1.89 22.31
CA GLU A 293 -25.70 1.92 21.05
C GLU A 293 -25.36 0.73 20.16
N ARG A 294 -24.07 0.34 20.10
CA ARG A 294 -23.61 -0.85 19.38
C ARG A 294 -24.14 -2.15 19.97
N LYS A 295 -24.21 -2.26 21.30
CA LYS A 295 -24.75 -3.45 21.99
C LYS A 295 -26.25 -3.62 21.72
N GLU A 296 -26.99 -2.52 21.74
CA GLU A 296 -28.44 -2.50 21.46
C GLU A 296 -28.74 -2.89 20.00
N LEU A 297 -27.87 -2.52 19.06
CA LEU A 297 -27.92 -2.97 17.66
C LEU A 297 -27.50 -4.45 17.48
N ASP A 298 -26.36 -4.86 18.06
CA ASP A 298 -25.88 -6.25 17.99
C ASP A 298 -26.94 -7.21 18.61
N GLU A 299 -27.65 -6.80 19.68
CA GLU A 299 -28.78 -7.54 20.27
C GLU A 299 -30.03 -7.58 19.39
N PHE A 300 -30.39 -6.47 18.74
CA PHE A 300 -31.54 -6.41 17.83
C PHE A 300 -31.32 -7.23 16.54
N GLU A 301 -30.10 -7.25 16.00
CA GLU A 301 -29.73 -8.08 14.85
C GLU A 301 -29.48 -9.57 15.20
N GLY A 302 -29.58 -9.95 16.49
CA GLY A 302 -29.35 -11.33 16.95
C GLY A 302 -27.89 -11.78 16.91
N VAL A 303 -26.94 -10.83 16.87
CA VAL A 303 -25.51 -11.07 16.70
C VAL A 303 -24.88 -11.47 18.04
N MET A 304 -24.67 -12.77 18.24
CA MET A 304 -24.18 -13.35 19.50
C MET A 304 -22.74 -12.95 19.92
N MET A 305 -22.02 -12.15 19.14
CA MET A 305 -20.66 -11.69 19.48
C MET A 305 -20.45 -10.22 19.08
N MET A 306 -20.11 -9.37 20.06
CA MET A 306 -19.70 -7.99 19.78
C MET A 306 -18.50 -7.96 18.83
N ASN A 307 -18.66 -7.25 17.70
CA ASN A 307 -17.59 -7.06 16.72
C ASN A 307 -16.43 -6.25 17.33
N SER A 308 -15.33 -6.95 17.68
CA SER A 308 -14.09 -6.41 18.26
C SER A 308 -13.46 -5.31 17.39
N PHE A 309 -12.88 -4.31 18.07
CA PHE A 309 -12.30 -3.11 17.46
C PHE A 309 -11.06 -2.65 18.23
N VAL A 310 -10.17 -1.93 17.55
CA VAL A 310 -8.98 -1.33 18.16
C VAL A 310 -9.19 0.15 18.46
N VAL A 311 -8.66 0.60 19.59
CA VAL A 311 -8.56 2.01 19.96
C VAL A 311 -7.09 2.37 20.07
N SER A 312 -6.61 3.18 19.14
CA SER A 312 -5.20 3.59 19.03
C SER A 312 -5.03 5.07 19.38
N LYS A 313 -3.92 5.45 20.00
CA LYS A 313 -3.58 6.87 20.22
C LYS A 313 -3.44 7.58 18.86
N TYR A 314 -4.06 8.76 18.71
CA TYR A 314 -4.01 9.50 17.46
C TYR A 314 -2.75 10.38 17.41
N ILE A 315 -2.02 10.31 16.29
CA ILE A 315 -0.88 11.18 16.00
C ILE A 315 -1.43 12.54 15.56
N ARG A 316 -1.33 13.54 16.42
CA ARG A 316 -1.98 14.86 16.26
C ARG A 316 -1.12 15.85 15.45
N ASP A 317 0.16 15.54 15.30
CA ASP A 317 1.20 16.35 14.67
C ASP A 317 1.82 15.64 13.44
N PRO A 318 1.03 15.20 12.44
CA PRO A 318 1.57 14.64 11.21
C PRO A 318 2.40 15.68 10.44
N LEU A 319 3.34 15.23 9.60
CA LEU A 319 3.96 16.10 8.61
C LEU A 319 2.90 16.59 7.61
N LEU A 320 2.87 17.90 7.35
CA LEU A 320 1.92 18.53 6.45
C LEU A 320 2.63 19.12 5.24
N ILE A 321 2.11 18.84 4.04
CA ILE A 321 2.60 19.44 2.79
C ILE A 321 1.43 20.19 2.16
N GLY A 322 1.61 21.49 1.87
CA GLY A 322 0.50 22.38 1.47
C GLY A 322 -0.62 22.52 2.52
N GLY A 323 -0.35 22.15 3.78
CA GLY A 323 -1.35 22.05 4.84
C GLY A 323 -2.22 20.78 4.81
N LYS A 324 -1.91 19.80 3.94
CA LYS A 324 -2.62 18.52 3.85
C LYS A 324 -1.80 17.41 4.50
N LYS A 325 -2.46 16.57 5.30
CA LYS A 325 -1.89 15.35 5.89
C LYS A 325 -1.67 14.30 4.80
N PHE A 326 -0.70 13.42 4.97
CA PHE A 326 -0.51 12.25 4.11
C PHE A 326 -0.06 11.01 4.89
N ASP A 327 -0.12 9.84 4.25
CA ASP A 327 0.55 8.62 4.69
C ASP A 327 1.34 8.00 3.52
N LEU A 328 2.32 7.16 3.81
CA LEU A 328 3.13 6.43 2.85
C LEU A 328 2.60 5.01 2.66
N ARG A 329 2.23 4.66 1.42
CA ARG A 329 2.15 3.27 0.96
C ARG A 329 3.51 2.81 0.45
N LEU A 330 4.08 1.83 1.12
CA LEU A 330 5.33 1.15 0.75
C LEU A 330 5.07 -0.33 0.43
N TYR A 331 5.93 -0.94 -0.38
CA TYR A 331 5.79 -2.33 -0.83
C TYR A 331 6.92 -3.19 -0.26
N VAL A 332 6.55 -4.24 0.48
CA VAL A 332 7.48 -5.12 1.19
C VAL A 332 7.23 -6.56 0.79
N LEU A 333 8.19 -7.20 0.13
CA LEU A 333 8.15 -8.61 -0.23
C LEU A 333 8.84 -9.43 0.85
N VAL A 334 8.12 -10.34 1.50
CA VAL A 334 8.68 -11.30 2.47
C VAL A 334 8.74 -12.66 1.81
N THR A 335 9.96 -13.15 1.58
CA THR A 335 10.21 -14.49 1.01
C THR A 335 10.42 -15.52 2.11
N SER A 336 10.70 -15.15 3.35
CA SER A 336 10.73 -16.08 4.49
C SER A 336 10.62 -15.35 5.83
N PHE A 337 10.07 -16.02 6.85
CA PHE A 337 10.10 -15.62 8.26
C PHE A 337 11.09 -16.46 9.11
N LYS A 338 11.59 -17.59 8.61
CA LYS A 338 12.51 -18.50 9.33
C LYS A 338 13.59 -19.08 8.40
N PRO A 339 14.79 -18.47 8.28
CA PRO A 339 15.15 -17.13 8.77
C PRO A 339 14.32 -16.02 8.09
N LEU A 340 14.26 -14.83 8.69
CA LEU A 340 13.60 -13.67 8.09
C LEU A 340 14.37 -13.20 6.85
N VAL A 341 13.72 -13.24 5.69
CA VAL A 341 14.21 -12.71 4.41
C VAL A 341 13.11 -11.84 3.82
N ALA A 342 13.36 -10.53 3.80
CA ALA A 342 12.38 -9.51 3.43
C ALA A 342 13.04 -8.37 2.66
N TYR A 343 12.28 -7.75 1.76
CA TYR A 343 12.75 -6.74 0.82
C TYR A 343 11.80 -5.55 0.78
N LEU A 344 12.34 -4.32 0.81
CA LEU A 344 11.60 -3.07 0.59
C LEU A 344 11.82 -2.62 -0.86
N HIS A 345 10.76 -2.30 -1.59
CA HIS A 345 10.89 -1.67 -2.90
C HIS A 345 11.16 -0.17 -2.74
N ASP A 346 12.05 0.36 -3.57
CA ASP A 346 12.24 1.81 -3.76
C ASP A 346 10.99 2.52 -4.35
N GLN A 347 10.06 1.77 -4.91
CA GLN A 347 8.76 2.27 -5.38
C GLN A 347 7.73 2.29 -4.26
N GLY A 348 7.09 3.46 -4.10
CA GLY A 348 6.03 3.70 -3.13
C GLY A 348 5.33 5.03 -3.42
N PHE A 349 4.31 5.39 -2.64
CA PHE A 349 3.63 6.67 -2.81
C PHE A 349 3.05 7.25 -1.52
N ALA A 350 3.17 8.56 -1.37
CA ALA A 350 2.41 9.34 -0.40
C ALA A 350 0.96 9.50 -0.89
N ARG A 351 -0.03 9.26 -0.02
CA ARG A 351 -1.46 9.55 -0.23
C ARG A 351 -1.86 10.76 0.60
N PHE A 352 -2.18 11.88 -0.04
CA PHE A 352 -2.64 13.09 0.65
C PHE A 352 -4.13 13.01 0.99
N CYS A 353 -4.54 13.62 2.11
CA CYS A 353 -5.95 13.91 2.38
C CYS A 353 -6.55 14.84 1.31
N ALA A 354 -7.86 14.76 1.09
CA ALA A 354 -8.53 15.62 0.12
C ALA A 354 -8.55 17.08 0.58
N THR A 355 -8.79 17.34 1.86
CA THR A 355 -8.87 18.68 2.48
C THR A 355 -7.61 19.01 3.30
N ARG A 356 -7.51 20.25 3.80
CA ARG A 356 -6.45 20.66 4.74
C ARG A 356 -6.69 20.06 6.13
N TYR A 357 -5.60 19.76 6.83
CA TYR A 357 -5.62 19.12 8.15
C TYR A 357 -6.04 20.10 9.27
N VAL A 358 -6.94 19.67 10.14
CA VAL A 358 -7.44 20.46 11.29
C VAL A 358 -7.15 19.70 12.58
N ALA A 359 -6.18 20.15 13.39
CA ALA A 359 -5.65 19.37 14.52
C ALA A 359 -6.62 19.13 15.71
N ASN A 360 -7.75 19.83 15.74
CA ASN A 360 -8.79 19.74 16.78
C ASN A 360 -10.16 19.34 16.22
N ALA A 361 -10.23 18.96 14.95
CA ALA A 361 -11.45 18.47 14.34
C ALA A 361 -11.88 17.12 14.94
N LEU A 362 -13.18 17.03 15.23
CA LEU A 362 -13.83 15.88 15.88
C LEU A 362 -15.26 15.68 15.35
N SER A 363 -15.66 16.41 14.30
CA SER A 363 -16.90 16.16 13.58
C SER A 363 -16.68 15.07 12.52
N ASP A 364 -17.77 14.43 12.09
CA ASP A 364 -17.71 13.50 10.97
C ASP A 364 -17.47 14.21 9.63
N GLU A 365 -17.82 15.51 9.52
CA GLU A 365 -17.58 16.34 8.34
C GLU A 365 -16.07 16.62 8.13
N ASP A 366 -15.33 16.86 9.21
CA ASP A 366 -13.89 17.08 9.17
C ASP A 366 -13.07 15.78 8.94
N LEU A 367 -13.70 14.60 9.06
CA LEU A 367 -13.01 13.31 9.08
C LEU A 367 -12.20 13.03 7.78
N CYS A 368 -12.62 13.62 6.66
CA CYS A 368 -11.89 13.61 5.37
C CYS A 368 -10.51 14.30 5.43
N SER A 369 -10.26 15.17 6.42
CA SER A 369 -8.94 15.76 6.68
C SER A 369 -8.00 14.83 7.49
N HIS A 370 -8.58 13.85 8.20
CA HIS A 370 -7.86 12.94 9.09
C HIS A 370 -7.53 11.58 8.44
N LEU A 371 -8.27 11.18 7.40
CA LEU A 371 -8.18 9.88 6.74
C LEU A 371 -7.73 9.99 5.27
N THR A 372 -6.63 9.31 4.94
CA THR A 372 -5.96 9.32 3.62
C THR A 372 -6.52 8.29 2.63
N ASN A 373 -7.69 7.73 2.91
CA ASN A 373 -8.27 6.64 2.12
C ASN A 373 -9.00 7.15 0.87
N VAL A 374 -8.48 6.79 -0.30
CA VAL A 374 -9.00 7.10 -1.64
C VAL A 374 -10.52 6.83 -1.80
N ALA A 375 -11.05 5.83 -1.08
CA ALA A 375 -12.48 5.49 -1.10
C ALA A 375 -13.39 6.59 -0.52
N LEU A 376 -12.88 7.41 0.40
CA LEU A 376 -13.58 8.60 0.93
C LEU A 376 -13.33 9.80 0.01
N GLN A 377 -12.06 10.00 -0.38
CA GLN A 377 -11.61 11.18 -1.13
C GLN A 377 -12.22 11.31 -2.52
N LYS A 378 -12.60 10.20 -3.18
CA LYS A 378 -13.22 10.25 -4.52
C LYS A 378 -14.59 10.95 -4.56
N GLY A 379 -15.22 11.22 -3.41
CA GLY A 379 -16.44 12.04 -3.32
C GLY A 379 -16.16 13.55 -3.23
N GLU A 380 -14.92 13.97 -3.01
CA GLU A 380 -14.58 15.34 -2.64
C GLU A 380 -14.35 16.26 -3.82
N LYS A 381 -14.86 17.50 -3.74
CA LYS A 381 -14.69 18.53 -4.78
C LYS A 381 -13.23 18.95 -5.00
N GLU A 382 -12.37 18.78 -3.98
CA GLU A 382 -10.92 19.05 -4.07
C GLU A 382 -10.10 17.86 -4.62
N TYR A 383 -10.71 16.73 -4.96
CA TYR A 383 -9.97 15.56 -5.45
C TYR A 383 -9.36 15.81 -6.84
N ASN A 384 -8.05 16.06 -6.89
CA ASN A 384 -7.33 16.21 -8.14
C ASN A 384 -7.23 14.85 -8.88
N ALA A 385 -8.05 14.69 -9.92
CA ALA A 385 -8.14 13.46 -10.69
C ALA A 385 -6.91 13.14 -11.58
N SER A 386 -6.07 14.11 -11.94
CA SER A 386 -4.91 13.84 -12.82
C SER A 386 -3.76 13.14 -12.07
N HIS A 387 -3.50 13.56 -10.83
CA HIS A 387 -2.48 12.96 -9.96
C HIS A 387 -3.07 12.04 -8.87
N GLY A 388 -4.39 12.01 -8.72
CA GLY A 388 -5.11 11.11 -7.80
C GLY A 388 -4.80 11.32 -6.33
N GLY A 389 -4.38 12.53 -5.93
CA GLY A 389 -3.96 12.84 -4.56
C GLY A 389 -2.66 12.15 -4.13
N LYS A 390 -1.78 11.76 -5.06
CA LYS A 390 -0.55 11.01 -4.78
C LYS A 390 0.73 11.73 -5.21
N TRP A 391 1.81 11.52 -4.45
CA TRP A 391 3.20 11.71 -4.91
C TRP A 391 3.93 10.36 -4.86
N THR A 392 4.88 10.11 -5.76
CA THR A 392 5.81 8.98 -5.63
C THR A 392 6.71 9.16 -4.40
N LEU A 393 7.27 8.07 -3.89
CA LEU A 393 8.24 8.11 -2.78
C LEU A 393 9.43 9.01 -3.14
N ALA A 394 9.98 8.88 -4.36
CA ALA A 394 11.04 9.75 -4.87
C ALA A 394 10.68 11.25 -4.82
N ASN A 395 9.45 11.64 -5.19
CA ASN A 395 9.02 13.03 -5.11
C ASN A 395 8.84 13.53 -3.67
N LEU A 396 8.40 12.66 -2.75
CA LEU A 396 8.40 13.01 -1.32
C LEU A 396 9.82 13.18 -0.80
N LEU A 397 10.73 12.24 -1.06
CA LEU A 397 12.11 12.33 -0.61
C LEU A 397 12.80 13.57 -1.15
N LEU A 398 12.61 13.91 -2.44
CA LEU A 398 13.10 15.17 -3.02
C LEU A 398 12.56 16.42 -2.30
N PHE A 399 11.29 16.41 -1.88
CA PHE A 399 10.73 17.48 -1.06
C PHE A 399 11.35 17.52 0.35
N ILE A 400 11.59 16.38 0.99
CA ILE A 400 12.28 16.32 2.30
C ILE A 400 13.72 16.82 2.17
N GLN A 401 14.46 16.38 1.16
CA GLN A 401 15.82 16.85 0.86
C GLN A 401 15.85 18.37 0.64
N GLY A 402 14.90 18.91 -0.14
CA GLY A 402 14.81 20.35 -0.41
C GLY A 402 14.34 21.20 0.79
N ARG A 403 13.57 20.65 1.73
CA ARG A 403 13.03 21.39 2.89
C ARG A 403 13.83 21.20 4.18
N PHE A 404 14.48 20.06 4.37
CA PHE A 404 15.15 19.66 5.61
C PHE A 404 16.61 19.22 5.40
N GLY A 405 17.08 19.07 4.15
CA GLY A 405 18.44 18.64 3.81
C GLY A 405 18.56 17.14 3.51
N ALA A 406 19.63 16.75 2.80
CA ALA A 406 19.82 15.38 2.31
C ALA A 406 19.71 14.32 3.42
N ALA A 407 20.53 14.45 4.47
CA ALA A 407 20.56 13.54 5.61
C ALA A 407 19.21 13.36 6.32
N ALA A 408 18.28 14.33 6.21
CA ALA A 408 16.94 14.21 6.78
C ALA A 408 16.09 13.17 6.05
N ALA A 409 16.23 13.09 4.72
CA ALA A 409 15.56 12.09 3.89
C ALA A 409 16.20 10.70 4.08
N ASP A 410 17.52 10.66 4.24
CA ASP A 410 18.27 9.42 4.48
C ASP A 410 17.89 8.83 5.86
N TRP A 411 17.88 9.64 6.92
CA TRP A 411 17.39 9.22 8.24
C TRP A 411 15.91 8.80 8.22
N LEU A 412 15.04 9.52 7.50
CA LEU A 412 13.64 9.11 7.32
C LEU A 412 13.55 7.70 6.70
N MET A 413 14.35 7.38 5.68
CA MET A 413 14.36 6.05 5.07
C MET A 413 14.91 4.97 6.01
N HIS A 414 16.05 5.19 6.67
CA HIS A 414 16.58 4.22 7.64
C HIS A 414 15.58 3.96 8.80
N GLY A 415 14.88 5.01 9.26
CA GLY A 415 13.82 4.88 10.26
C GLY A 415 12.61 4.09 9.76
N ILE A 416 12.23 4.25 8.48
CA ILE A 416 11.17 3.46 7.84
C ILE A 416 11.58 1.98 7.78
N GLU A 417 12.81 1.69 7.36
CA GLU A 417 13.37 0.34 7.27
C GLU A 417 13.42 -0.33 8.65
N PHE A 418 13.88 0.39 9.67
CA PHE A 418 13.86 -0.03 11.08
C PHE A 418 12.45 -0.41 11.57
N VAL A 419 11.45 0.44 11.31
CA VAL A 419 10.05 0.18 11.71
C VAL A 419 9.46 -1.03 10.98
N ILE A 420 9.74 -1.18 9.68
CA ILE A 420 9.29 -2.33 8.89
C ILE A 420 9.96 -3.61 9.40
N TYR A 421 11.29 -3.64 9.49
CA TYR A 421 12.06 -4.81 9.90
C TYR A 421 11.67 -5.32 11.29
N HIS A 422 11.58 -4.45 12.29
CA HIS A 422 11.19 -4.87 13.64
C HIS A 422 9.71 -5.24 13.76
N SER A 423 8.83 -4.70 12.90
CA SER A 423 7.46 -5.22 12.80
C SER A 423 7.41 -6.65 12.25
N LEU A 424 8.33 -7.04 11.36
CA LEU A 424 8.46 -8.41 10.85
C LEU A 424 9.12 -9.34 11.88
N ARG A 425 10.17 -8.89 12.57
CA ARG A 425 10.83 -9.65 13.67
C ARG A 425 9.85 -10.01 14.79
N ALA A 426 8.91 -9.11 15.11
CA ALA A 426 7.85 -9.36 16.08
C ALA A 426 6.95 -10.57 15.73
N LEU A 427 6.90 -10.97 14.46
CA LEU A 427 6.04 -12.01 13.94
C LEU A 427 6.73 -13.37 13.73
N GLU A 428 8.06 -13.44 13.71
CA GLU A 428 8.82 -14.69 13.47
C GLU A 428 8.37 -15.85 14.35
N SER A 429 8.18 -15.62 15.66
CA SER A 429 7.76 -16.68 16.59
C SER A 429 6.36 -17.25 16.31
N VAL A 430 5.50 -16.53 15.58
CA VAL A 430 4.09 -16.86 15.35
C VAL A 430 3.81 -17.27 13.91
N MET A 431 4.55 -16.73 12.93
CA MET A 431 4.31 -17.01 11.51
C MET A 431 4.62 -18.47 11.13
N PHE A 432 3.68 -19.07 10.40
CA PHE A 432 3.80 -20.39 9.79
C PHE A 432 4.57 -20.24 8.47
N ASN A 433 5.88 -20.46 8.53
CA ASN A 433 6.79 -20.28 7.40
C ASN A 433 6.74 -21.48 6.43
N ASP A 434 5.58 -21.68 5.79
CA ASP A 434 5.41 -22.75 4.80
C ASP A 434 6.36 -22.54 3.61
N ARG A 435 7.04 -23.62 3.19
CA ARG A 435 8.12 -23.58 2.20
C ARG A 435 7.67 -23.22 0.78
N HIS A 436 6.36 -23.20 0.49
CA HIS A 436 5.78 -22.83 -0.81
C HIS A 436 5.29 -21.37 -0.87
N CYS A 437 5.23 -20.66 0.27
CA CYS A 437 4.67 -19.30 0.38
C CYS A 437 5.70 -18.17 0.26
N PHE A 438 5.39 -17.09 -0.45
CA PHE A 438 5.91 -15.74 -0.16
C PHE A 438 4.75 -14.82 0.19
N GLU A 439 4.99 -13.54 0.51
CA GLU A 439 3.92 -12.54 0.48
C GLU A 439 4.41 -11.12 0.15
N LEU A 440 3.62 -10.39 -0.65
CA LEU A 440 3.77 -8.96 -0.87
C LEU A 440 2.82 -8.19 0.06
N TYR A 441 3.38 -7.46 1.03
CA TYR A 441 2.66 -6.58 1.94
C TYR A 441 2.67 -5.12 1.44
N GLY A 442 1.56 -4.42 1.65
CA GLY A 442 1.51 -2.96 1.61
C GLY A 442 1.61 -2.39 3.02
N TYR A 443 2.71 -1.71 3.32
CA TYR A 443 2.89 -1.00 4.59
C TYR A 443 2.30 0.41 4.50
N ASP A 444 1.62 0.83 5.58
CA ASP A 444 1.01 2.16 5.70
C ASP A 444 1.71 2.89 6.86
N ILE A 445 2.64 3.80 6.53
CA ILE A 445 3.46 4.55 7.48
C ILE A 445 3.02 6.02 7.52
N LEU A 446 2.80 6.58 8.70
CA LEU A 446 2.61 8.03 8.88
C LEU A 446 3.96 8.67 9.25
N VAL A 447 4.29 9.81 8.64
CA VAL A 447 5.45 10.62 9.04
C VAL A 447 4.94 11.77 9.92
N ASP A 448 5.56 11.99 11.08
CA ASP A 448 5.21 13.11 11.97
C ASP A 448 6.00 14.40 11.70
N SER A 449 5.65 15.46 12.43
CA SER A 449 6.26 16.79 12.32
C SER A 449 7.76 16.83 12.63
N GLN A 450 8.30 15.76 13.24
CA GLN A 450 9.70 15.54 13.56
C GLN A 450 10.32 14.47 12.64
N LEU A 451 9.73 14.25 11.47
CA LEU A 451 10.08 13.24 10.47
C LEU A 451 10.03 11.78 10.95
N ARG A 452 9.59 11.50 12.18
CA ARG A 452 9.61 10.13 12.70
C ARG A 452 8.54 9.28 11.99
N PRO A 453 8.89 8.05 11.56
CA PRO A 453 7.93 7.14 10.94
C PRO A 453 7.13 6.36 11.99
N HIS A 454 5.83 6.21 11.74
CA HIS A 454 4.87 5.52 12.59
C HIS A 454 4.09 4.45 11.82
N LEU A 455 4.08 3.22 12.30
CA LEU A 455 3.31 2.12 11.69
C LEU A 455 1.81 2.25 11.99
N ILE A 456 0.98 2.34 10.93
CA ILE A 456 -0.47 2.53 11.07
C ILE A 456 -1.26 1.24 10.81
N GLU A 457 -0.91 0.54 9.73
CA GLU A 457 -1.41 -0.79 9.37
C GLU A 457 -0.50 -1.48 8.35
N VAL A 458 -0.63 -2.80 8.23
CA VAL A 458 -0.04 -3.61 7.14
C VAL A 458 -1.18 -4.31 6.40
N ASN A 459 -1.13 -4.29 5.07
CA ASN A 459 -2.16 -4.82 4.18
C ASN A 459 -1.62 -6.01 3.37
N SER A 460 -2.20 -7.20 3.54
CA SER A 460 -2.05 -8.33 2.62
C SER A 460 -2.76 -8.02 1.29
N SER A 461 -2.21 -8.49 0.16
CA SER A 461 -2.73 -8.21 -1.19
C SER A 461 -2.90 -6.68 -1.47
N PRO A 462 -1.85 -5.86 -1.37
CA PRO A 462 -1.94 -4.40 -1.50
C PRO A 462 -2.63 -3.98 -2.81
N SER A 463 -3.62 -3.08 -2.70
CA SER A 463 -4.61 -2.90 -3.76
C SER A 463 -4.03 -2.57 -5.14
N LEU A 464 -4.12 -3.57 -6.02
CA LEU A 464 -3.77 -3.52 -7.44
C LEU A 464 -4.78 -2.72 -8.29
N SER A 465 -5.76 -2.06 -7.67
CA SER A 465 -6.65 -1.13 -8.39
C SER A 465 -5.87 0.08 -8.88
N THR A 466 -5.92 0.36 -10.19
CA THR A 466 -5.13 1.42 -10.82
C THR A 466 -5.97 2.70 -10.99
N THR A 467 -5.65 3.76 -10.24
CA THR A 467 -6.41 5.02 -10.27
C THR A 467 -5.90 6.04 -11.28
N THR A 468 -4.63 5.94 -11.68
CA THR A 468 -3.96 6.82 -12.65
C THR A 468 -2.95 5.99 -13.46
N VAL A 469 -2.39 6.54 -14.54
CA VAL A 469 -1.37 5.83 -15.34
C VAL A 469 -0.11 5.55 -14.50
N SER A 470 0.33 6.49 -13.67
CA SER A 470 1.47 6.29 -12.76
C SER A 470 1.20 5.17 -11.72
N ASP A 471 -0.03 5.12 -11.19
CA ASP A 471 -0.47 4.07 -10.25
C ASP A 471 -0.67 2.70 -10.92
N ARG A 472 -0.73 2.64 -12.26
CA ARG A 472 -0.61 1.40 -13.03
C ARG A 472 0.85 1.02 -13.23
N LEU A 473 1.67 1.92 -13.79
CA LEU A 473 3.07 1.64 -14.11
C LEU A 473 3.85 1.17 -12.88
N LEU A 474 3.72 1.87 -11.75
CA LEU A 474 4.34 1.49 -10.47
C LEU A 474 3.95 0.08 -10.02
N LYS A 475 2.71 -0.36 -10.28
CA LYS A 475 2.22 -1.68 -9.85
C LYS A 475 2.53 -2.79 -10.86
N GLU A 476 2.67 -2.46 -12.14
CA GLU A 476 3.25 -3.36 -13.13
C GLU A 476 4.72 -3.62 -12.77
N GLU A 477 5.50 -2.58 -12.48
CA GLU A 477 6.90 -2.62 -12.05
C GLU A 477 7.09 -3.45 -10.76
N VAL A 478 6.39 -3.10 -9.67
CA VAL A 478 6.43 -3.84 -8.40
C VAL A 478 6.07 -5.33 -8.59
N LEU A 479 5.08 -5.67 -9.42
CA LEU A 479 4.73 -7.07 -9.66
C LEU A 479 5.77 -7.79 -10.52
N GLN A 480 6.31 -7.16 -11.57
CA GLN A 480 7.39 -7.73 -12.38
C GLN A 480 8.61 -8.07 -11.51
N ASP A 481 8.97 -7.18 -10.59
CA ASP A 481 10.11 -7.39 -9.68
C ASP A 481 9.82 -8.44 -8.60
N VAL A 482 8.56 -8.59 -8.14
CA VAL A 482 8.19 -9.76 -7.33
C VAL A 482 8.43 -11.05 -8.11
N LEU A 483 8.06 -11.13 -9.39
CA LEU A 483 8.29 -12.35 -10.18
C LEU A 483 9.79 -12.63 -10.39
N GLN A 484 10.61 -11.60 -10.56
CA GLN A 484 12.07 -11.73 -10.65
C GLN A 484 12.70 -12.27 -9.36
N VAL A 485 12.27 -11.76 -8.19
CA VAL A 485 12.82 -12.19 -6.88
C VAL A 485 12.27 -13.56 -6.43
N VAL A 486 11.03 -13.91 -6.79
CA VAL A 486 10.37 -15.17 -6.37
C VAL A 486 10.84 -16.37 -7.18
N PHE A 487 10.94 -16.26 -8.51
CA PHE A 487 11.22 -17.43 -9.35
C PHE A 487 12.72 -17.71 -9.47
N PRO A 488 13.18 -18.94 -9.18
CA PRO A 488 14.54 -19.35 -9.48
C PRO A 488 14.87 -19.22 -10.97
N PRO A 489 16.15 -19.06 -11.35
CA PRO A 489 16.63 -19.35 -12.70
C PRO A 489 16.09 -20.70 -13.20
N ASP A 490 15.74 -20.76 -14.48
CA ASP A 490 15.25 -21.95 -15.22
C ASP A 490 13.99 -22.66 -14.70
N PHE A 491 13.42 -22.25 -13.56
CA PHE A 491 12.15 -22.77 -13.03
C PHE A 491 11.00 -22.65 -14.06
N PRO A 492 10.19 -23.71 -14.30
CA PRO A 492 10.06 -24.93 -13.50
C PRO A 492 10.92 -26.14 -13.96
N SER A 493 12.10 -25.92 -14.54
CA SER A 493 13.03 -27.02 -14.88
C SER A 493 13.43 -27.84 -13.65
N ASN A 494 13.59 -29.17 -13.82
CA ASN A 494 14.21 -30.04 -12.80
C ASN A 494 15.67 -29.66 -12.49
N ASN A 495 16.32 -28.85 -13.33
CA ASN A 495 17.66 -28.31 -13.10
C ASN A 495 17.65 -26.99 -12.31
N ALA A 496 16.48 -26.39 -12.07
CA ALA A 496 16.36 -25.15 -11.30
C ALA A 496 16.67 -25.39 -9.82
N MET A 497 17.24 -24.38 -9.14
CA MET A 497 17.35 -24.41 -7.68
C MET A 497 15.95 -24.53 -7.06
N PRO A 498 15.71 -25.45 -6.10
CA PRO A 498 14.41 -25.58 -5.47
C PRO A 498 13.94 -24.27 -4.82
N TYR A 499 12.66 -23.95 -4.96
CA TYR A 499 12.12 -22.67 -4.48
C TYR A 499 12.35 -22.47 -2.96
N TRP A 500 12.27 -23.54 -2.16
CA TRP A 500 12.48 -23.46 -0.71
C TRP A 500 13.91 -23.13 -0.29
N GLU A 501 14.90 -23.35 -1.16
CA GLU A 501 16.28 -22.89 -0.97
C GLU A 501 16.47 -21.48 -1.56
N TYR A 502 15.99 -21.26 -2.78
CA TYR A 502 16.13 -19.98 -3.49
C TYR A 502 15.53 -18.80 -2.70
N ARG A 503 14.35 -18.99 -2.09
CA ARG A 503 13.67 -17.99 -1.24
C ARG A 503 14.45 -17.55 0.01
N LEU A 504 15.51 -18.29 0.38
CA LEU A 504 16.35 -17.98 1.55
C LEU A 504 17.61 -17.18 1.18
N ARG A 505 17.88 -16.99 -0.12
CA ARG A 505 18.96 -16.14 -0.58
C ARG A 505 18.73 -14.70 -0.16
N ALA A 506 19.79 -14.04 0.30
CA ALA A 506 19.81 -12.63 0.68
C ALA A 506 20.51 -11.75 -0.38
N ASP A 507 21.35 -12.36 -1.23
CA ASP A 507 22.16 -11.68 -2.25
C ASP A 507 21.39 -11.32 -3.54
N LEU A 508 20.09 -11.64 -3.60
CA LEU A 508 19.26 -11.39 -4.77
C LEU A 508 19.22 -9.91 -5.18
N THR A 509 19.35 -8.97 -4.23
CA THR A 509 19.32 -7.52 -4.53
C THR A 509 20.63 -6.94 -5.03
N THR A 510 21.70 -7.75 -5.08
CA THR A 510 22.92 -7.43 -5.84
C THR A 510 23.01 -8.24 -7.14
N ALA A 511 22.28 -9.36 -7.23
CA ALA A 511 22.28 -10.25 -8.39
C ALA A 511 21.20 -9.93 -9.44
N LEU A 512 20.08 -9.29 -9.05
CA LEU A 512 18.93 -9.02 -9.91
C LEU A 512 18.70 -7.51 -10.11
N PRO A 513 18.30 -7.07 -11.33
CA PRO A 513 18.05 -5.66 -11.64
C PRO A 513 16.63 -5.22 -11.21
N THR A 514 16.34 -5.33 -9.91
CA THR A 514 15.02 -5.02 -9.32
C THR A 514 15.09 -3.84 -8.35
N GLY A 515 13.99 -3.10 -8.19
CA GLY A 515 13.86 -2.04 -7.17
C GLY A 515 13.71 -2.55 -5.73
N PHE A 516 13.55 -3.86 -5.52
CA PHE A 516 13.62 -4.50 -4.21
C PHE A 516 15.04 -4.48 -3.63
N ARG A 517 15.17 -3.95 -2.40
CA ARG A 517 16.40 -3.93 -1.59
C ARG A 517 16.18 -4.74 -0.32
N LEU A 518 17.19 -5.51 0.10
CA LEU A 518 17.09 -6.37 1.28
C LEU A 518 16.94 -5.52 2.55
N LEU A 519 15.97 -5.84 3.39
CA LEU A 519 15.77 -5.20 4.69
C LEU A 519 16.79 -5.74 5.70
N GLN A 520 17.99 -5.16 5.65
CA GLN A 520 19.01 -5.30 6.69
C GLN A 520 19.08 -4.01 7.52
N VAL A 521 18.48 -4.05 8.70
CA VAL A 521 18.88 -3.14 9.79
C VAL A 521 20.19 -3.70 10.36
N GLY A 522 21.22 -2.87 10.44
CA GLY A 522 22.48 -3.26 11.11
C GLY A 522 22.24 -3.58 12.59
N GLU A 523 23.07 -4.44 13.18
CA GLU A 523 22.97 -4.76 14.60
C GLU A 523 23.14 -3.48 15.44
N CYS A 524 22.15 -3.17 16.30
CA CYS A 524 21.97 -1.91 17.03
C CYS A 524 22.25 -2.05 18.54
#